data_AF-A0A7K1TS33-F1
#
_entry.id   AF-A0A7K1TS33-F1
#
_cell.length_a   1.000
_cell.length_b   1.000
_cell.length_c   1.000
_cell.angle_alpha   90.00
_cell.angle_beta   90.00
_cell.angle_gamma   90.00
#
_symmetry.space_group_name_H-M   'P 1'
#
loop_
_entity.id
_entity.type
_entity.pdbx_description
1 polymer ?
#
loop_
_entity_poly.entity_id
_entity_poly.type
_entity_poly.pdbx_seq_one_letter_code
_entity_poly.pdbx_strand_id
1 'polypeptide(L)'
;MAQQVTAEARCPCSSGNTYGGCCGPIIAGAPAPTAERLMRSRFTAFAIGDDAYLLRSWHPSTRPEDVDLDDATRWLWLEIGATTAGGPFDSEGTVSFAAAYRDASGRGELRERSRFVRESGEWFYVDGDVDRH
;
A
#
# COMPACT_ATOMS: atom_id res chain seq x y z
N MET A 1 15.76 7.20 -0.88
CA MET A 1 15.50 7.49 -2.29
C MET A 1 14.46 6.48 -2.77
N ALA A 2 13.49 6.95 -3.55
CA ALA A 2 12.51 6.10 -4.23
C ALA A 2 13.18 4.99 -5.06
N GLN A 3 12.58 3.80 -5.05
CA GLN A 3 13.08 2.67 -5.81
C GLN A 3 12.61 2.76 -7.26
N GLN A 4 13.55 2.75 -8.22
CA GLN A 4 13.20 2.56 -9.62
C GLN A 4 12.88 1.08 -9.88
N VAL A 5 11.67 0.80 -10.36
CA VAL A 5 11.18 -0.56 -10.59
C VAL A 5 10.72 -0.68 -12.03
N THR A 6 11.32 -1.61 -12.78
CA THR A 6 10.88 -1.95 -14.14
C THR A 6 9.81 -3.04 -14.11
N ALA A 7 9.08 -3.25 -15.21
CA ALA A 7 8.04 -4.28 -15.29
C ALA A 7 8.52 -5.69 -14.94
N GLU A 8 9.79 -6.01 -15.24
CA GLU A 8 10.41 -7.32 -15.00
C GLU A 8 11.05 -7.45 -13.60
N ALA A 9 11.28 -6.32 -12.91
CA ALA A 9 11.82 -6.33 -11.56
C ALA A 9 10.82 -6.95 -10.56
N ARG A 10 11.34 -7.51 -9.46
CA ARG A 10 10.47 -8.01 -8.37
C ARG A 10 9.63 -6.87 -7.80
N CYS A 11 8.36 -7.16 -7.56
CA CYS A 11 7.44 -6.20 -6.99
C CYS A 11 7.83 -5.88 -5.54
N PRO A 12 7.93 -4.60 -5.13
CA PRO A 12 8.29 -4.21 -3.76
C PRO A 12 7.39 -4.81 -2.67
N CYS A 13 6.10 -5.03 -2.94
CA CYS A 13 5.12 -5.59 -2.00
C CYS A 13 5.39 -7.03 -1.49
N SER A 14 6.58 -7.58 -1.79
CA SER A 14 7.08 -8.87 -1.27
C SER A 14 6.21 -10.08 -1.67
N SER A 15 5.39 -9.95 -2.72
CA SER A 15 4.57 -11.03 -3.25
C SER A 15 5.35 -12.10 -4.02
N GLY A 16 6.62 -11.84 -4.36
CA GLY A 16 7.46 -12.70 -5.19
C GLY A 16 7.26 -12.53 -6.70
N ASN A 17 6.16 -11.90 -7.12
CA ASN A 17 5.84 -11.61 -8.52
C ASN A 17 6.68 -10.46 -9.10
N THR A 18 6.69 -10.33 -10.41
CA THR A 18 7.23 -9.14 -11.09
C THR A 18 6.30 -7.95 -10.92
N TYR A 19 6.84 -6.73 -11.00
CA TYR A 19 6.06 -5.49 -10.86
C TYR A 19 4.92 -5.42 -11.89
N GLY A 20 5.21 -5.70 -13.16
CA GLY A 20 4.24 -5.69 -14.25
C GLY A 20 3.14 -6.75 -14.10
N GLY A 21 3.44 -7.88 -13.46
CA GLY A 21 2.46 -8.93 -13.13
C GLY A 21 1.78 -8.76 -11.78
N CYS A 22 2.08 -7.69 -11.03
CA CYS A 22 1.61 -7.50 -9.66
C CYS A 22 1.02 -6.12 -9.43
N CYS A 23 1.76 -5.16 -8.88
CA CYS A 23 1.21 -3.87 -8.50
C CYS A 23 1.20 -2.85 -9.64
N GLY A 24 1.98 -3.07 -10.71
CA GLY A 24 2.09 -2.16 -11.84
C GLY A 24 0.74 -1.80 -12.48
N PRO A 25 -0.12 -2.77 -12.85
CA PRO A 25 -1.42 -2.47 -13.43
C PRO A 25 -2.32 -1.66 -12.49
N ILE A 26 -2.32 -1.97 -11.19
CA ILE A 26 -3.13 -1.26 -10.20
C ILE A 26 -2.63 0.17 -10.02
N ILE A 27 -1.32 0.37 -9.94
CA ILE A 27 -0.71 1.70 -9.84
C ILE A 27 -1.00 2.53 -11.08
N ALA A 28 -1.03 1.90 -12.26
CA ALA A 28 -1.40 2.51 -13.53
C ALA A 28 -2.91 2.80 -13.69
N GLY A 29 -3.75 2.42 -12.72
CA GLY A 29 -5.18 2.77 -12.70
C GLY A 29 -6.15 1.59 -12.88
N ALA A 30 -5.68 0.34 -12.90
CA ALA A 30 -6.59 -0.79 -12.81
C ALA A 30 -7.18 -0.90 -11.38
N PRO A 31 -8.46 -1.28 -11.23
CA PRO A 31 -9.05 -1.44 -9.90
C PRO A 31 -8.38 -2.59 -9.15
N ALA A 32 -8.11 -2.38 -7.88
CA ALA A 32 -7.66 -3.46 -7.01
C ALA A 32 -8.82 -4.47 -6.81
N PRO A 33 -8.61 -5.79 -6.94
CA PRO A 33 -9.68 -6.76 -6.81
C PRO A 33 -10.06 -7.04 -5.34
N THR A 34 -9.20 -6.72 -4.38
CA THR A 34 -9.39 -6.92 -2.94
C THR A 34 -8.73 -5.80 -2.14
N ALA A 35 -9.15 -5.64 -0.88
CA ALA A 35 -8.52 -4.72 0.07
C ALA A 35 -7.02 -5.02 0.27
N GLU A 36 -6.63 -6.30 0.37
CA GLU A 36 -5.22 -6.68 0.47
C GLU A 36 -4.43 -6.27 -0.78
N ARG A 37 -5.02 -6.43 -1.97
CA ARG A 37 -4.36 -6.05 -3.23
C ARG A 37 -4.15 -4.54 -3.32
N LEU A 38 -5.10 -3.75 -2.81
CA LEU A 38 -4.94 -2.32 -2.66
C LEU A 38 -3.84 -1.98 -1.62
N MET A 39 -3.82 -2.66 -0.47
CA MET A 39 -2.78 -2.43 0.53
C MET A 39 -1.37 -2.69 -0.03
N ARG A 40 -1.19 -3.77 -0.79
CA ARG A 40 0.09 -4.11 -1.45
C ARG A 40 0.52 -3.09 -2.50
N SER A 41 -0.43 -2.57 -3.31
CA SER A 41 -0.09 -1.52 -4.28
C SER A 41 0.22 -0.19 -3.59
N ARG A 42 -0.47 0.16 -2.49
CA ARG A 42 -0.13 1.33 -1.67
C ARG A 42 1.27 1.24 -1.09
N PHE A 43 1.65 0.10 -0.48
CA PHE A 43 3.05 -0.11 -0.05
C PHE A 43 4.05 0.06 -1.20
N THR A 44 3.72 -0.48 -2.39
CA THR A 44 4.60 -0.34 -3.56
C THR A 44 4.75 1.12 -3.97
N ALA A 45 3.66 1.91 -3.95
CA ALA A 45 3.68 3.34 -4.22
C ALA A 45 4.57 4.11 -3.22
N PHE A 46 4.49 3.79 -1.93
CA PHE A 46 5.43 4.30 -0.92
C PHE A 46 6.89 3.95 -1.26
N ALA A 47 7.17 2.72 -1.72
CA ALA A 47 8.52 2.29 -2.05
C ALA A 47 9.11 2.98 -3.30
N ILE A 48 8.26 3.33 -4.27
CA ILE A 48 8.67 3.95 -5.55
C ILE A 48 8.42 5.46 -5.62
N GLY A 49 7.86 6.07 -4.57
CA GLY A 49 7.62 7.51 -4.53
C GLY A 49 6.42 8.00 -5.36
N ASP A 50 5.36 7.20 -5.54
CA ASP A 50 4.15 7.60 -6.30
C ASP A 50 3.08 8.18 -5.35
N ASP A 51 3.26 9.43 -4.93
CA ASP A 51 2.33 10.17 -4.07
C ASP A 51 0.95 10.34 -4.72
N ALA A 52 0.91 10.55 -6.04
CA ALA A 52 -0.33 10.65 -6.78
C ALA A 52 -1.16 9.37 -6.67
N TYR A 53 -0.53 8.19 -6.63
CA TYR A 53 -1.20 6.92 -6.38
C TYR A 53 -1.80 6.85 -4.97
N LEU A 54 -1.03 7.28 -3.99
CA LEU A 54 -1.45 7.27 -2.60
C LEU A 54 -2.66 8.19 -2.40
N LEU A 55 -2.69 9.36 -3.03
CA LEU A 55 -3.82 10.28 -3.01
C LEU A 55 -5.04 9.76 -3.77
N ARG A 56 -4.89 9.16 -4.96
CA ARG A 56 -6.05 8.64 -5.72
C ARG A 56 -6.69 7.42 -5.05
N SER A 57 -5.90 6.61 -4.36
CA SER A 57 -6.39 5.41 -3.68
C SER A 57 -6.80 5.62 -2.22
N TRP A 58 -6.83 6.88 -1.76
CA TRP A 58 -7.33 7.28 -0.45
C TRP A 58 -8.77 7.77 -0.57
N HIS A 59 -9.63 7.35 0.35
CA HIS A 59 -11.00 7.79 0.41
C HIS A 59 -11.09 9.31 0.63
N PRO A 60 -11.89 10.07 -0.15
CA PRO A 60 -11.94 11.52 -0.06
C PRO A 60 -12.30 12.09 1.32
N SER A 61 -13.02 11.33 2.15
CA SER A 61 -13.44 11.81 3.49
C SER A 61 -12.29 11.90 4.50
N THR A 62 -11.19 11.16 4.28
CA THR A 62 -10.05 11.08 5.20
C THR A 62 -8.71 11.38 4.52
N ARG A 63 -8.74 11.66 3.21
CA ARG A 63 -7.55 11.95 2.42
C ARG A 63 -6.93 13.29 2.84
N PRO A 64 -5.62 13.32 3.16
CA PRO A 64 -4.92 14.58 3.40
C PRO A 64 -4.77 15.39 2.09
N GLU A 65 -4.46 16.69 2.19
CA GLU A 65 -4.20 17.52 1.01
C GLU A 65 -2.98 17.03 0.22
N ASP A 66 -1.93 16.62 0.95
CA ASP A 66 -0.68 16.11 0.39
C ASP A 66 -0.20 14.87 1.17
N VAL A 67 0.62 14.05 0.51
CA VAL A 67 1.31 12.92 1.15
C VAL A 67 2.80 13.24 1.21
N ASP A 68 3.31 13.44 2.42
CA ASP A 68 4.74 13.66 2.64
C ASP A 68 5.48 12.32 2.59
N LEU A 69 6.20 12.09 1.49
CA LEU A 69 7.09 10.95 1.32
C LEU A 69 8.51 11.39 1.67
N ASP A 70 8.98 10.93 2.83
CA ASP A 70 10.37 11.14 3.20
C ASP A 70 11.31 10.39 2.24
N ASP A 71 11.99 11.15 1.39
CA ASP A 71 13.00 10.65 0.45
C ASP A 71 14.16 9.92 1.16
N ALA A 72 14.41 10.13 2.44
CA ALA A 72 15.41 9.37 3.20
C ALA A 72 14.91 7.97 3.58
N THR A 73 13.58 7.78 3.66
CA THR A 73 12.97 6.51 4.02
C THR A 73 13.00 5.53 2.86
N ARG A 74 13.47 4.31 3.13
CA ARG A 74 13.48 3.19 2.20
C ARG A 74 12.68 2.02 2.75
N TRP A 75 11.56 1.73 2.11
CA TRP A 75 10.74 0.54 2.38
C TRP A 75 11.45 -0.73 1.92
N LEU A 76 11.53 -1.73 2.79
CA LEU A 76 12.34 -2.94 2.59
C LEU A 76 11.48 -4.15 2.24
N TRP A 77 10.40 -4.38 2.99
CA TRP A 77 9.48 -5.50 2.78
C TRP A 77 8.11 -5.23 3.42
N LEU A 78 7.12 -6.01 2.99
CA LEU A 78 5.76 -6.01 3.49
C LEU A 78 5.33 -7.44 3.86
N GLU A 79 4.83 -7.61 5.07
CA GLU A 79 4.18 -8.84 5.53
C GLU A 79 2.71 -8.56 5.82
N ILE A 80 1.81 -9.30 5.18
CA ILE A 80 0.39 -9.27 5.53
C ILE A 80 0.17 -10.29 6.64
N GLY A 81 -0.29 -9.83 7.80
CA GLY A 81 -0.57 -10.67 8.95
C GLY A 81 -1.98 -11.24 8.93
N ALA A 82 -2.99 -10.38 8.72
CA ALA A 82 -4.39 -10.80 8.72
C ALA A 82 -5.25 -9.92 7.81
N THR A 83 -6.33 -10.50 7.30
CA THR A 83 -7.37 -9.80 6.53
C THR A 83 -8.75 -10.17 7.07
N THR A 84 -9.64 -9.20 7.22
CA THR A 84 -11.06 -9.45 7.54
C THR A 84 -11.92 -8.85 6.44
N ALA A 85 -12.82 -9.64 5.83
CA ALA A 85 -13.57 -9.27 4.63
C ALA A 85 -12.62 -8.77 3.51
N GLY A 86 -13.03 -7.76 2.73
CA GLY A 86 -12.18 -7.17 1.70
C GLY A 86 -12.01 -8.03 0.44
N GLY A 87 -12.80 -9.08 0.26
CA GLY A 87 -12.83 -9.92 -0.93
C GLY A 87 -13.58 -9.29 -2.10
N PRO A 88 -13.67 -9.97 -3.25
CA PRO A 88 -14.29 -9.44 -4.48
C PRO A 88 -15.79 -9.11 -4.35
N PHE A 89 -16.45 -9.57 -3.29
CA PHE A 89 -17.88 -9.36 -3.05
C PHE A 89 -18.18 -8.48 -1.84
N ASP A 90 -17.17 -8.10 -1.07
CA ASP A 90 -17.34 -7.28 0.12
C ASP A 90 -17.39 -5.78 -0.23
N SER A 91 -18.01 -4.98 0.63
CA SER A 91 -18.03 -3.51 0.52
C SER A 91 -17.03 -2.83 1.46
N GLU A 92 -16.48 -3.58 2.42
CA GLU A 92 -15.52 -3.11 3.40
C GLU A 92 -14.53 -4.24 3.74
N GLY A 93 -13.39 -3.87 4.29
CA GLY A 93 -12.40 -4.83 4.74
C GLY A 93 -11.29 -4.20 5.56
N THR A 94 -10.55 -5.05 6.27
CA THR A 94 -9.37 -4.62 7.01
C THR A 94 -8.17 -5.48 6.68
N VAL A 95 -6.98 -4.88 6.73
CA VAL A 95 -5.70 -5.55 6.48
C VAL A 95 -4.72 -5.15 7.56
N SER A 96 -4.28 -6.12 8.36
CA SER A 96 -3.19 -5.94 9.31
C SER A 96 -1.87 -6.35 8.67
N PHE A 97 -0.85 -5.51 8.78
CA PHE A 97 0.44 -5.76 8.15
C PHE A 97 1.60 -5.23 9.00
N ALA A 98 2.80 -5.73 8.69
CA ALA A 98 4.07 -5.18 9.12
C ALA A 98 4.86 -4.71 7.88
N ALA A 99 5.40 -3.51 7.94
CA ALA A 99 6.20 -2.93 6.87
C ALA A 99 7.54 -2.46 7.43
N ALA A 100 8.63 -3.11 7.01
CA ALA A 100 9.97 -2.69 7.42
C ALA A 100 10.49 -1.57 6.54
N TYR A 101 11.17 -0.62 7.17
CA TYR A 101 11.81 0.49 6.50
C TYR A 101 13.21 0.75 7.07
N ARG A 102 13.96 1.59 6.37
CA ARG A 102 15.22 2.16 6.85
C ARG A 102 15.24 3.64 6.54
N ASP A 103 15.48 4.45 7.55
CA ASP A 103 15.58 5.91 7.46
C ASP A 103 16.93 6.40 8.03
N ALA A 104 17.03 7.70 8.34
CA ALA A 104 18.22 8.30 8.94
C ALA A 104 18.51 7.80 10.38
N SER A 105 17.49 7.32 11.10
CA SER A 105 17.61 6.80 12.48
C SER A 105 18.01 5.32 12.51
N GLY A 106 17.78 4.58 11.43
CA GLY A 106 18.17 3.18 11.31
C GLY A 106 17.09 2.33 10.66
N ARG A 107 17.03 1.05 11.03
CA ARG A 107 15.96 0.14 10.59
C ARG A 107 14.80 0.24 11.57
N GLY A 108 13.59 0.34 11.04
CA GLY A 108 12.36 0.32 11.80
C GLY A 108 11.32 -0.60 11.18
N GLU A 109 10.24 -0.81 11.91
CA GLU A 109 9.08 -1.57 11.46
C GLU A 109 7.82 -0.78 11.82
N LEU A 110 6.91 -0.66 10.87
CA LEU A 110 5.57 -0.13 11.04
C LEU A 110 4.60 -1.30 11.14
N ARG A 111 3.81 -1.37 12.21
CA ARG A 111 2.67 -2.29 12.32
C ARG A 111 1.39 -1.50 12.30
N GLU A 112 0.50 -1.85 11.38
CA GLU A 112 -0.76 -1.14 11.20
C GLU A 112 -1.88 -2.10 10.87
N ARG A 113 -3.09 -1.77 11.34
CA ARG A 113 -4.35 -2.34 10.85
C ARG A 113 -5.11 -1.28 10.08
N SER A 114 -5.10 -1.39 8.76
CA SER A 114 -5.81 -0.46 7.87
C SER A 114 -7.23 -0.89 7.58
N ARG A 115 -8.10 0.08 7.32
CA ARG A 115 -9.50 -0.08 6.91
C ARG A 115 -9.70 0.40 5.48
N PHE A 116 -10.52 -0.35 4.75
CA PHE A 116 -10.82 -0.10 3.35
C PHE A 116 -12.31 -0.19 3.10
N VAL A 117 -12.78 0.61 2.14
CA VAL A 117 -14.16 0.58 1.62
C VAL A 117 -14.13 0.41 0.12
N ARG A 118 -15.17 -0.22 -0.44
CA ARG A 118 -15.36 -0.36 -1.87
C ARG A 118 -16.57 0.44 -2.32
N GLU A 119 -16.33 1.43 -3.17
CA GLU A 119 -17.36 2.30 -3.74
C GLU A 119 -17.28 2.28 -5.26
N SER A 120 -18.41 2.15 -5.93
CA SER A 120 -18.48 2.10 -7.40
C SER A 120 -17.52 1.07 -8.04
N GLY A 121 -17.24 -0.03 -7.32
CA GLY A 121 -16.36 -1.10 -7.78
C GLY A 121 -14.86 -0.89 -7.49
N GLU A 122 -14.48 0.22 -6.85
CA GLU A 122 -13.09 0.55 -6.54
C GLU A 122 -12.85 0.58 -5.03
N TRP A 123 -11.73 0.02 -4.60
CA TRP A 123 -11.32 0.04 -3.19
C TRP A 123 -10.58 1.33 -2.85
N PHE A 124 -10.84 1.86 -1.66
CA PHE A 124 -10.17 3.04 -1.10
C PHE A 124 -9.67 2.75 0.30
N TYR A 125 -8.47 3.25 0.62
CA TYR A 125 -7.97 3.32 1.99
C TYR A 125 -8.71 4.41 2.76
N VAL A 126 -9.23 4.10 3.94
CA VAL A 126 -9.92 5.08 4.79
C VAL A 126 -8.96 5.60 5.85
N ASP A 127 -8.51 4.72 6.73
CA ASP A 127 -7.60 5.01 7.82
C ASP A 127 -6.87 3.74 8.27
N GLY A 128 -6.06 3.85 9.32
CA GLY A 128 -5.53 2.69 10.02
C GLY A 128 -5.06 3.03 11.42
N ASP A 129 -5.02 2.00 12.25
CA ASP A 129 -4.48 2.09 13.60
C ASP A 129 -3.02 1.64 13.57
N VAL A 130 -2.10 2.54 13.94
CA VAL A 130 -0.67 2.24 14.01
C VAL A 130 -0.30 1.82 15.43
N ASP A 131 0.18 0.58 15.57
CA ASP A 131 0.75 0.11 16.84
C ASP A 131 2.19 0.63 16.97
N ARG A 132 2.39 1.61 17.85
CA ARG A 132 3.71 2.07 18.28
C ARG A 132 4.04 1.37 19.59
N HIS A 133 4.86 0.32 19.54
CA HIS A 133 5.44 -0.33 20.72
C HIS A 133 6.88 0.11 20.93
#